data_AF-A0A327ZG66-F1
#
_entry.id   AF-A0A327ZG66-F1
#
_cell.length_a   1.000
_cell.length_b   1.000
_cell.length_c   1.000
_cell.angle_alpha   90.00
_cell.angle_beta   90.00
_cell.angle_gamma   90.00
#
_symmetry.space_group_name_H-M   'P 1'
#
loop_
_entity.id
_entity.type
_entity.pdbx_description
1 polymer ?
#
loop_
_entity_poly.entity_id
_entity_poly.type
_entity_poly.pdbx_seq_one_letter_code
_entity_poly.pdbx_strand_id
1 'polypeptide(L)'
;MNLDLDGVDWQIAHPGPRGSLRSPRIEVQVKSSSGPVLRDAIILQRLQVSHYNHLAGSGFQVPRFLAVVVVPSDAADYAVCTNEHMRLSTAANWLSLADREILPTGEGSPGSVLVEVPLRNLLTVKALGHLLTGDLEGAAQ
;
A
#
# COMPACT_ATOMS: atom_id res chain seq x y z
N MET A 1 -9.19 3.49 24.22
CA MET A 1 -8.22 2.52 23.70
C MET A 1 -8.08 2.82 22.21
N ASN A 2 -6.92 3.30 21.76
CA ASN A 2 -6.70 3.51 20.33
C ASN A 2 -6.52 2.12 19.68
N LEU A 3 -7.34 1.81 18.69
CA LEU A 3 -7.38 0.48 18.05
C LEU A 3 -6.37 0.36 16.90
N ASP A 4 -5.93 1.49 16.34
CA ASP A 4 -4.92 1.56 15.29
C ASP A 4 -3.64 2.21 15.86
N LEU A 5 -2.60 1.40 16.02
CA LEU A 5 -1.34 1.79 16.64
C LEU A 5 -0.17 1.80 15.65
N ASP A 6 -0.24 1.00 14.59
CA ASP A 6 0.86 0.79 13.65
C ASP A 6 0.49 1.11 12.20
N GLY A 7 -0.75 1.49 11.92
CA GLY A 7 -1.22 1.91 10.60
C GLY A 7 -1.27 0.77 9.57
N VAL A 8 -1.39 -0.48 10.03
CA VAL A 8 -1.54 -1.67 9.18
C VAL A 8 -3.03 -1.95 8.96
N ASP A 9 -3.47 -1.88 7.71
CA ASP A 9 -4.87 -2.12 7.34
C ASP A 9 -5.08 -3.58 6.88
N TRP A 10 -4.16 -4.12 6.09
CA TRP A 10 -4.18 -5.52 5.64
C TRP A 10 -2.91 -6.28 6.00
N GLN A 11 -3.08 -7.56 6.30
CA GLN A 11 -2.00 -8.52 6.32
C GLN A 11 -2.29 -9.64 5.32
N ILE A 12 -1.32 -9.93 4.46
CA ILE A 12 -1.42 -10.99 3.47
C ILE A 12 -0.31 -12.00 3.76
N ALA A 13 -0.69 -13.28 3.87
CA ALA A 13 0.22 -14.35 4.21
C ALA A 13 0.01 -15.55 3.28
N HIS A 14 1.11 -16.21 2.90
CA HIS A 14 1.07 -17.50 2.24
C HIS A 14 1.38 -18.59 3.26
N PRO A 15 0.52 -19.60 3.47
CA PRO A 15 0.83 -20.70 4.37
C PRO A 15 1.90 -21.63 3.77
N GLY A 16 2.88 -22.02 4.57
CA GLY A 16 3.93 -22.95 4.13
C GLY A 16 5.00 -22.31 3.22
N PRO A 17 5.89 -23.12 2.65
CA PRO A 17 7.01 -22.61 1.86
C PRO A 17 6.54 -21.96 0.55
N ARG A 18 7.17 -20.83 0.19
CA ARG A 18 7.03 -20.17 -1.11
C ARG A 18 8.41 -19.64 -1.52
N GLY A 19 8.97 -20.23 -2.59
CA GLY A 19 10.37 -20.00 -2.93
C GLY A 19 11.28 -20.46 -1.79
N SER A 20 12.22 -19.61 -1.37
CA SER A 20 13.13 -19.87 -0.24
C SER A 20 12.54 -19.49 1.13
N LEU A 21 11.39 -18.80 1.17
CA LEU A 21 10.79 -18.30 2.40
C LEU A 21 9.75 -19.29 2.95
N ARG A 22 9.74 -19.46 4.28
CA ARG A 22 8.69 -20.22 4.97
C ARG A 22 7.62 -19.27 5.49
N SER A 23 6.38 -19.53 5.09
CA SER A 23 5.18 -18.79 5.47
C SER A 23 5.32 -17.27 5.30
N PRO A 24 5.73 -16.76 4.12
CA PRO A 24 5.98 -15.34 3.93
C PRO A 24 4.72 -14.50 4.16
N ARG A 25 4.94 -13.26 4.60
CA ARG A 25 3.90 -12.31 4.96
C ARG A 25 4.29 -10.90 4.53
N ILE A 26 3.29 -10.10 4.22
CA ILE A 26 3.42 -8.66 4.02
C ILE A 26 2.32 -7.94 4.82
N GLU A 27 2.62 -6.72 5.23
CA GLU A 27 1.67 -5.79 5.82
C GLU A 27 1.43 -4.63 4.86
N VAL A 28 0.20 -4.14 4.81
CA VAL A 28 -0.20 -3.11 3.85
C VAL A 28 -0.99 -2.03 4.58
N GLN A 29 -0.57 -0.78 4.40
CA GLN A 29 -1.38 0.38 4.71
C GLN A 29 -2.18 0.77 3.48
N VAL A 30 -3.50 0.90 3.60
CA VAL A 30 -4.40 1.24 2.51
C VAL A 30 -4.82 2.70 2.65
N LYS A 31 -4.67 3.46 1.56
CA LYS A 31 -5.21 4.82 1.45
C LYS A 31 -6.07 4.91 0.20
N SER A 32 -7.20 5.61 0.29
CA SER A 32 -8.08 5.84 -0.85
C SER A 32 -8.18 7.32 -1.19
N SER A 33 -8.34 7.64 -2.47
CA SER A 33 -8.59 9.01 -2.94
C SER A 33 -9.58 9.03 -4.08
N SER A 34 -10.60 9.90 -3.99
CA SER A 34 -11.61 10.11 -5.04
C SER A 34 -11.26 11.22 -6.04
N GLY A 35 -10.10 11.85 -5.85
CA GLY A 35 -9.58 12.88 -6.74
C GLY A 35 -8.05 12.90 -6.71
N PRO A 36 -7.37 11.80 -7.10
CA PRO A 36 -5.92 11.75 -7.10
C PRO A 36 -5.36 12.75 -8.11
N VAL A 37 -4.21 13.34 -7.79
CA VAL A 37 -3.43 14.03 -8.80
C VAL A 37 -2.63 12.98 -9.55
N LEU A 38 -2.98 12.76 -10.82
CA LEU A 38 -2.27 11.88 -11.74
C LEU A 38 -1.36 12.73 -12.63
N ARG A 39 -0.06 12.41 -12.67
CA ARG A 39 0.90 13.00 -13.62
C ARG A 39 1.80 11.91 -14.17
N ASP A 40 1.96 11.84 -15.50
CA ASP A 40 2.95 10.97 -16.16
C ASP A 40 2.94 9.50 -15.65
N ALA A 41 1.75 8.92 -15.52
CA ALA A 41 1.53 7.56 -14.99
C ALA A 41 1.96 7.36 -13.51
N ILE A 42 1.92 8.42 -12.72
CA ILE A 42 2.18 8.44 -11.28
C ILE A 42 0.95 9.00 -10.55
N ILE A 43 0.52 8.32 -9.49
CA ILE A 43 -0.44 8.83 -8.51
C ILE A 43 0.34 9.58 -7.43
N LEU A 44 0.00 10.85 -7.22
CA LEU A 44 0.56 11.64 -6.14
C LEU A 44 -0.31 11.49 -4.89
N GLN A 45 0.21 10.82 -3.87
CA GLN A 45 -0.49 10.58 -2.61
C GLN A 45 0.17 11.38 -1.50
N ARG A 46 -0.62 12.14 -0.74
CA ARG A 46 -0.13 12.84 0.46
C ARG A 46 -0.28 11.95 1.68
N LEU A 47 0.79 11.81 2.45
CA LEU A 47 0.81 11.06 3.71
C LEU A 47 1.22 11.98 4.85
N GLN A 48 0.60 11.82 6.01
CA GLN A 48 1.13 12.40 7.24
C GLN A 48 2.49 11.77 7.54
N VAL A 49 3.42 12.55 8.11
CA VAL A 49 4.79 12.08 8.38
C VAL A 49 4.78 10.83 9.28
N SER A 50 3.88 10.75 10.25
CA SER A 50 3.72 9.55 11.08
C SER A 50 3.37 8.31 10.26
N HIS A 51 2.39 8.41 9.34
CA HIS A 51 1.99 7.29 8.47
C HIS A 51 3.07 6.91 7.48
N TYR A 52 3.78 7.90 6.92
CA TYR A 52 4.94 7.66 6.07
C TYR A 52 6.03 6.87 6.83
N ASN A 53 6.33 7.27 8.07
CA ASN A 53 7.33 6.61 8.91
C ASN A 53 6.93 5.19 9.35
N HIS A 54 5.64 4.84 9.34
CA HIS A 54 5.19 3.45 9.58
C HIS A 54 5.54 2.50 8.42
N LEU A 55 5.93 3.05 7.27
CA LEU A 55 6.28 2.33 6.05
C LEU A 55 7.74 2.52 5.65
N ALA A 56 8.33 3.67 5.97
CA ALA A 56 9.67 4.06 5.54
C ALA A 56 10.77 3.46 6.41
N GLY A 57 11.93 3.25 5.79
CA GLY A 57 13.12 2.76 6.45
C GLY A 57 13.22 1.25 6.53
N SER A 58 14.45 0.79 6.83
CA SER A 58 14.77 -0.62 7.02
C SER A 58 14.41 -1.10 8.44
N GLY A 59 14.38 -2.41 8.64
CA GLY A 59 14.30 -3.03 9.97
C GLY A 59 12.94 -3.65 10.30
N PHE A 60 11.95 -3.52 9.43
CA PHE A 60 10.72 -4.30 9.55
C PHE A 60 10.99 -5.77 9.26
N GLN A 61 10.64 -6.64 10.21
CA GLN A 61 10.70 -8.09 10.00
C GLN A 61 9.67 -8.54 8.94
N VAL A 62 8.52 -7.88 8.89
CA VAL A 62 7.47 -8.09 7.90
C VAL A 62 7.50 -6.91 6.93
N PRO A 63 7.79 -7.12 5.63
CA PRO A 63 7.79 -6.04 4.66
C PRO A 63 6.46 -5.29 4.63
N ARG A 64 6.54 -3.95 4.58
CA ARG A 64 5.39 -3.06 4.59
C ARG A 64 5.25 -2.32 3.26
N PHE A 65 4.00 -2.17 2.82
CA PHE A 65 3.68 -1.48 1.57
C PHE A 65 2.55 -0.48 1.78
N LEU A 66 2.58 0.60 1.00
CA LEU A 66 1.42 1.44 0.78
C LEU A 66 0.61 0.83 -0.37
N ALA A 67 -0.71 0.72 -0.21
CA ALA A 67 -1.66 0.51 -1.29
C ALA A 67 -2.54 1.75 -1.45
N VAL A 68 -2.53 2.36 -2.63
CA VAL A 68 -3.38 3.49 -2.99
C VAL A 68 -4.52 3.03 -3.88
N VAL A 69 -5.74 3.21 -3.42
CA VAL A 69 -6.96 2.90 -4.17
C VAL A 69 -7.54 4.20 -4.69
N VAL A 70 -7.51 4.39 -6.01
CA VAL A 70 -8.27 5.48 -6.63
C VAL A 70 -9.73 5.06 -6.62
N VAL A 71 -10.58 5.75 -5.88
CA VAL A 71 -12.02 5.41 -5.77
C VAL A 71 -12.87 6.38 -6.59
N PRO A 72 -14.08 6.01 -7.02
CA PRO A 72 -15.01 6.97 -7.60
C PRO A 72 -15.39 8.07 -6.60
N SER A 73 -15.92 9.19 -7.11
CA SER A 73 -16.44 10.27 -6.24
C SER A 73 -17.69 9.85 -5.48
N ASP A 74 -18.50 8.94 -6.05
CA ASP A 74 -19.62 8.31 -5.36
C ASP A 74 -19.19 6.95 -4.77
N ALA A 75 -19.42 6.77 -3.47
CA ALA A 75 -19.08 5.53 -2.78
C ALA A 75 -19.95 4.34 -3.26
N ALA A 76 -21.16 4.58 -3.76
CA ALA A 76 -22.02 3.54 -4.30
C ALA A 76 -21.43 2.88 -5.56
N ASP A 77 -20.59 3.61 -6.30
CA ASP A 77 -19.90 3.08 -7.48
C ASP A 77 -18.65 2.26 -7.13
N TYR A 78 -18.15 2.38 -5.90
CA TYR A 78 -16.94 1.67 -5.46
C TYR A 78 -17.19 0.19 -5.18
N ALA A 79 -18.21 -0.14 -4.39
CA ALA A 79 -18.48 -1.51 -3.96
C ALA A 79 -19.87 -1.94 -4.43
N VAL A 80 -19.90 -2.81 -5.44
CA VAL A 80 -21.15 -3.38 -5.97
C VAL A 80 -21.32 -4.77 -5.38
N CYS A 81 -22.34 -4.93 -4.55
CA CYS A 81 -22.68 -6.19 -3.90
C CYS A 81 -23.93 -6.79 -4.54
N THR A 82 -23.81 -8.04 -4.98
CA THR A 82 -24.90 -8.87 -5.50
C THR A 82 -25.00 -10.16 -4.68
N ASN A 83 -26.00 -11.00 -4.94
CA ASN A 83 -26.11 -12.30 -4.27
C ASN A 83 -24.98 -13.26 -4.66
N GLU A 84 -24.37 -13.06 -5.83
CA GLU A 84 -23.35 -13.92 -6.38
C GLU A 84 -21.95 -13.48 -5.97
N HIS A 85 -21.72 -12.17 -5.86
CA HIS A 85 -20.40 -11.62 -5.62
C HIS A 85 -20.43 -10.19 -5.08
N MET A 86 -19.33 -9.82 -4.42
CA MET A 86 -18.94 -8.45 -4.13
C MET A 86 -17.82 -8.05 -5.09
N ARG A 87 -17.99 -6.93 -5.81
CA ARG A 87 -16.98 -6.36 -6.71
C ARG A 87 -16.55 -5.00 -6.18
N LEU A 88 -15.24 -4.84 -5.98
CA LEU A 88 -14.61 -3.52 -5.80
C LEU A 88 -14.22 -2.98 -7.19
N SER A 89 -14.76 -1.83 -7.56
CA SER A 89 -14.71 -1.29 -8.92
C SER A 89 -13.36 -0.69 -9.31
N THR A 90 -12.43 -0.53 -8.37
CA THR A 90 -11.10 0.04 -8.65
C THR A 90 -10.00 -0.79 -8.00
N ALA A 91 -8.90 -0.95 -8.74
CA ALA A 91 -7.73 -1.67 -8.28
C ALA A 91 -6.81 -0.73 -7.48
N ALA A 92 -5.97 -1.32 -6.63
CA ALA A 92 -4.97 -0.59 -5.87
C ALA A 92 -3.63 -0.54 -6.59
N ASN A 93 -2.84 0.51 -6.36
CA ASN A 93 -1.44 0.58 -6.76
C ASN A 93 -0.54 0.53 -5.52
N TRP A 94 0.59 -0.16 -5.59
CA TRP A 94 1.48 -0.37 -4.45
C TRP A 94 2.76 0.47 -4.49
N LEU A 95 3.31 0.78 -3.32
CA LEU A 95 4.61 1.42 -3.18
C LEU A 95 5.35 0.85 -1.97
N SER A 96 6.64 0.56 -2.15
CA SER A 96 7.56 0.32 -1.02
C SER A 96 8.28 1.61 -0.66
N LEU A 97 8.43 1.87 0.63
CA LEU A 97 9.23 2.97 1.17
C LEU A 97 10.42 2.47 1.99
N ALA A 98 10.70 1.16 1.96
CA ALA A 98 11.72 0.53 2.80
C ALA A 98 13.15 1.04 2.53
N ASP A 99 13.40 1.58 1.33
CA ASP A 99 14.66 2.20 0.91
C ASP A 99 14.72 3.71 1.22
N ARG A 100 13.66 4.29 1.77
CA ARG A 100 13.57 5.71 2.08
C ARG A 100 13.93 5.99 3.53
N GLU A 101 14.49 7.16 3.77
CA GLU A 101 14.75 7.63 5.13
C GLU A 101 13.46 8.00 5.86
N ILE A 102 13.44 7.73 7.16
CA ILE A 102 12.40 8.19 8.09
C ILE A 102 12.51 9.70 8.24
N LEU A 103 11.37 10.40 8.24
CA LEU A 103 11.32 11.85 8.37
C LEU A 103 11.17 12.28 9.84
N PRO A 104 11.68 13.46 10.23
CA PRO A 104 11.57 13.95 11.59
C PRO A 104 10.12 14.23 11.99
N THR A 105 9.76 13.88 13.23
CA THR A 105 8.45 14.14 13.85
C THR A 105 8.58 15.20 14.95
N GLY A 106 7.52 15.98 15.17
CA GLY A 106 7.48 17.02 16.22
C GLY A 106 7.59 18.43 15.68
N GLU A 107 8.02 19.38 16.53
CA GLU A 107 8.19 20.78 16.14
C GLU A 107 9.16 20.91 14.96
N GLY A 108 8.75 21.64 13.92
CA GLY A 108 9.52 21.80 12.68
C GLY A 108 9.37 20.68 11.65
N SER A 109 8.59 19.63 11.93
CA SER A 109 8.23 18.61 10.94
C SER A 109 7.34 19.19 9.82
N PRO A 110 7.47 18.74 8.55
CA PRO A 110 6.61 19.21 7.46
C PRO A 110 5.13 18.78 7.61
N GLY A 111 4.80 17.96 8.61
CA GLY A 111 3.46 17.44 8.90
C GLY A 111 3.01 16.37 7.91
N SER A 112 3.22 16.59 6.61
CA SER A 112 2.94 15.64 5.55
C SER A 112 3.99 15.67 4.44
N VAL A 113 4.08 14.57 3.70
CA VAL A 113 4.95 14.41 2.53
C VAL A 113 4.13 13.89 1.34
N LEU A 114 4.54 14.26 0.13
CA LEU A 114 3.98 13.71 -1.10
C LEU A 114 4.81 12.49 -1.51
N VAL A 115 4.14 11.37 -1.76
CA VAL A 115 4.76 10.16 -2.32
C VAL A 115 4.22 9.89 -3.72
N GLU A 116 5.09 9.33 -4.55
CA GLU A 116 4.83 9.01 -5.95
C GLU A 116 4.58 7.51 -6.09
N VAL A 117 3.34 7.15 -6.44
CA VAL A 117 2.92 5.75 -6.59
C VAL A 117 2.76 5.44 -8.09
N PRO A 118 3.66 4.65 -8.70
CA PRO A 118 3.58 4.35 -10.13
C PRO A 118 2.32 3.54 -10.50
N LEU A 119 1.67 3.88 -11.62
CA LEU A 119 0.51 3.12 -12.13
C LEU A 119 0.86 1.68 -12.55
N ARG A 120 2.12 1.44 -12.95
CA ARG A 120 2.63 0.08 -13.21
C ARG A 120 2.70 -0.79 -11.95
N ASN A 121 2.63 -0.20 -10.75
CA ASN A 121 2.63 -0.98 -9.53
C ASN A 121 1.20 -1.47 -9.23
N LEU A 122 0.51 -2.07 -10.19
CA LEU A 122 -0.88 -2.52 -10.00
C LEU A 122 -0.91 -3.75 -9.07
N LEU A 123 -1.74 -3.71 -8.03
CA LEU A 123 -1.84 -4.77 -7.02
C LEU A 123 -2.71 -5.94 -7.52
N THR A 124 -2.17 -6.69 -8.48
CA THR A 124 -2.77 -7.93 -8.99
C THR A 124 -2.44 -9.12 -8.09
N VAL A 125 -3.14 -10.25 -8.28
CA VAL A 125 -2.78 -11.53 -7.63
C VAL A 125 -1.33 -11.92 -7.92
N LYS A 126 -0.86 -11.68 -9.16
CA LYS A 126 0.54 -11.94 -9.54
C LYS A 126 1.48 -11.02 -8.78
N ALA A 127 1.20 -9.72 -8.73
CA ALA A 127 2.00 -8.76 -7.97
C ALA A 127 2.09 -9.14 -6.49
N LEU A 128 0.97 -9.47 -5.85
CA LEU A 128 0.94 -9.98 -4.47
C LEU A 128 1.85 -11.19 -4.27
N GLY A 129 1.84 -12.12 -5.23
CA GLY A 129 2.70 -13.30 -5.23
C GLY A 129 4.21 -12.97 -5.26
N HIS A 130 4.60 -11.90 -5.96
CA HIS A 130 5.97 -11.40 -6.05
C HIS A 130 6.36 -10.59 -4.80
N LEU A 131 5.46 -9.73 -4.28
CA LEU A 131 5.67 -8.98 -3.04
C LEU A 131 5.94 -9.90 -1.84
N LEU A 132 5.21 -11.02 -1.74
CA LEU A 132 5.42 -12.04 -0.71
C LEU A 132 6.82 -12.67 -0.76
N THR A 133 7.47 -12.70 -1.92
CA THR A 133 8.82 -13.25 -2.09
C THR A 133 9.91 -12.18 -2.15
N GLY A 134 9.56 -10.90 -1.99
CA GLY A 134 10.49 -9.78 -2.07
C GLY A 134 10.92 -9.40 -3.50
N ASP A 135 10.24 -9.89 -4.52
CA ASP A 135 10.52 -9.58 -5.93
C ASP A 135 9.78 -8.31 -6.36
N LEU A 136 10.32 -7.14 -6.01
CA LEU A 136 9.65 -5.85 -6.26
C LEU A 136 9.54 -5.51 -7.76
N GLU A 137 10.54 -5.88 -8.56
CA GLU A 137 10.52 -5.66 -10.01
C GLU A 137 9.51 -6.59 -10.69
N GLY A 138 9.47 -7.87 -10.32
CA GLY A 138 8.44 -8.78 -10.82
C GLY A 138 7.02 -8.36 -10.43
N ALA A 139 6.86 -7.63 -9.33
CA ALA A 139 5.59 -7.06 -8.91
C ALA A 139 5.15 -5.79 -9.67
N ALA A 140 6.06 -5.12 -10.39
CA ALA A 140 5.77 -3.93 -11.19
C ALA A 140 5.46 -4.33 -12.64
N GLN A 141 4.21 -4.15 -13.09
CA GLN A 141 3.69 -4.63 -14.39
C GLN A 141 2.77 -3.60 -15.06
#